data_AF-A0A7Y9JHL7-F1
#
_entry.id   AF-A0A7Y9JHL7-F1
#
_cell.length_a   1.000
_cell.length_b   1.000
_cell.length_c   1.000
_cell.angle_alpha   90.00
_cell.angle_beta   90.00
_cell.angle_gamma   90.00
#
_symmetry.space_group_name_H-M   'P 1'
#
loop_
_entity.id
_entity.type
_entity.pdbx_description
1 polymer ?
#
loop_
_entity_poly.entity_id
_entity_poly.type
_entity_poly.pdbx_seq_one_letter_code
_entity_poly.pdbx_strand_id
1 'polypeptide(L)' 'MTKVVGSTLYLRTASGETVKVKTTGTTKIRIVEDGKLRDLGAGATVVVQGSTGQDGALTATSVNEGSGR' A
#
# COMPACT_ATOMS: atom_id res chain seq x y z
N MET A 1 5.31 -15.04 8.34
CA MET A 1 6.69 -14.51 8.50
C MET A 1 7.22 -14.16 7.12
N THR A 2 7.83 -12.98 6.97
CA THR A 2 8.48 -12.56 5.73
C THR A 2 9.96 -12.27 5.98
N LYS A 3 10.84 -12.67 5.07
CA LYS A 3 12.29 -12.40 5.14
C LYS A 3 12.83 -12.05 3.77
N VAL A 4 13.68 -11.04 3.67
CA VAL A 4 14.34 -10.64 2.43
C VAL A 4 15.83 -10.98 2.49
N VAL A 5 16.34 -11.62 1.44
CA VAL A 5 17.76 -11.93 1.26
C VAL A 5 18.15 -11.61 -0.19
N GLY A 6 18.92 -10.54 -0.40
CA GLY A 6 19.23 -10.03 -1.74
C GLY A 6 17.94 -9.70 -2.51
N SER A 7 17.78 -10.27 -3.70
CA SER A 7 16.58 -10.16 -4.55
C SER A 7 15.54 -11.26 -4.32
N THR A 8 15.61 -11.95 -3.18
CA THR A 8 14.67 -13.02 -2.84
C THR A 8 13.85 -12.69 -1.60
N LEU A 9 12.54 -12.81 -1.72
CA LEU A 9 11.57 -12.76 -0.64
C LEU A 9 11.20 -14.20 -0.22
N TYR A 10 11.24 -14.48 1.07
CA TYR A 10 10.80 -15.74 1.67
C TYR A 10 9.52 -15.49 2.44
N LEU A 11 8.46 -16.21 2.10
CA LEU A 11 7.14 -16.11 2.71
C LEU A 11 6.83 -17.40 3.45
N ARG A 12 6.49 -17.30 4.73
CA ARG A 12 5.85 -18.41 5.45
C ARG A 12 4.35 -18.28 5.32
N THR A 13 3.71 -19.22 4.64
CA THR A 13 2.27 -19.27 4.42
C THR A 13 1.53 -19.62 5.70
N ALA A 14 0.20 -19.42 5.70
CA ALA A 14 -0.66 -19.81 6.82
C ALA A 14 -0.66 -21.33 7.07
N SER A 15 -0.42 -22.13 6.03
CA SER A 15 -0.24 -23.59 6.12
C SER A 15 1.11 -23.99 6.73
N GLY A 16 2.02 -23.04 6.97
CA GLY A 16 3.32 -23.29 7.58
C GLY A 16 4.46 -23.53 6.59
N GLU A 17 4.18 -23.65 5.29
CA GLU A 17 5.17 -23.81 4.23
C GLU A 17 5.99 -22.53 3.98
N THR A 18 7.23 -22.70 3.51
CA THR A 18 8.08 -21.58 3.10
C THR A 18 8.15 -21.50 1.58
N VAL A 19 7.66 -20.39 1.02
CA VAL A 19 7.68 -20.09 -0.41
C VAL A 19 8.80 -19.10 -0.71
N LYS A 20 9.59 -19.41 -1.74
CA LYS A 20 10.65 -18.55 -2.26
C LYS A 20 10.13 -17.74 -3.45
N VAL A 21 10.14 -16.43 -3.32
CA VAL A 21 9.74 -15.47 -4.37
C VAL A 21 10.99 -14.75 -4.86
N LYS A 22 11.32 -14.92 -6.15
CA LYS A 22 12.41 -14.16 -6.79
C LYS A 22 11.84 -12.86 -7.37
N THR A 23 12.45 -11.74 -7.04
CA THR A 23 12.13 -10.45 -7.64
C THR A 23 13.21 -10.05 -8.64
N THR A 24 12.83 -9.22 -9.60
CA THR A 24 13.68 -8.66 -10.65
C THR A 24 13.60 -7.14 -10.61
N GLY A 25 14.43 -6.44 -11.39
CA GLY A 25 14.36 -4.97 -11.51
C GLY A 25 13.04 -4.43 -12.06
N THR A 26 12.20 -5.29 -12.66
CA THR A 26 10.85 -4.93 -13.14
C THR A 26 9.74 -5.27 -12.14
N THR A 27 10.07 -5.94 -11.03
CA THR A 27 9.07 -6.28 -10.01
C THR A 27 8.67 -5.01 -9.26
N LYS A 28 7.41 -4.59 -9.42
CA LYS A 28 6.86 -3.45 -8.67
C LYS A 28 6.55 -3.88 -7.24
N ILE A 29 7.22 -3.25 -6.28
CA ILE A 29 6.94 -3.42 -4.85
C ILE A 29 6.19 -2.19 -4.38
N ARG A 30 5.02 -2.39 -3.75
CA ARG A 30 4.24 -1.33 -3.12
C ARG A 30 4.26 -1.54 -1.62
N ILE A 31 4.74 -0.53 -0.89
CA ILE A 31 4.71 -0.48 0.57
C ILE A 31 3.62 0.52 0.93
N VAL A 32 2.68 0.07 1.75
CA VAL A 32 1.63 0.93 2.30
C VAL A 32 1.94 1.05 3.78
N GLU A 33 2.07 2.28 4.24
CA GLU A 33 2.32 2.62 5.63
C GLU A 33 1.26 3.60 6.12
N ASP A 34 0.96 3.55 7.42
CA ASP A 34 0.04 4.50 8.03
C ASP A 34 0.70 5.88 8.06
N GLY A 35 0.10 6.82 7.33
CA GLY A 35 0.55 8.21 7.27
C GLY A 35 -0.38 9.16 8.03
N LYS A 36 0.08 10.39 8.21
CA LYS A 36 -0.72 11.52 8.68
C LYS A 36 -1.04 12.43 7.51
N LEU A 37 -2.10 13.22 7.67
CA LEU A 37 -2.49 14.20 6.65
C LEU A 37 -1.36 15.19 6.30
N ARG A 38 -0.50 15.52 7.27
CA ARG A 38 0.63 16.43 7.07
C ARG A 38 1.77 15.83 6.25
N ASP A 39 1.76 14.52 6.05
CA ASP A 39 2.75 13.80 5.26
C ASP A 39 2.40 13.85 3.75
N LEU A 40 1.14 14.18 3.42
CA LEU A 40 0.73 14.40 2.03
C LEU A 40 1.37 15.69 1.49
N GLY A 41 2.27 15.52 0.53
CA GLY A 41 2.86 16.63 -0.20
C GLY A 41 1.82 17.40 -1.03
N ALA A 42 2.05 18.70 -1.22
CA ALA A 42 1.24 19.48 -2.15
C ALA A 42 1.36 18.90 -3.57
N GLY A 43 0.21 18.63 -4.20
CA GLY A 43 0.15 17.99 -5.53
C GLY A 43 0.21 16.46 -5.52
N ALA A 44 0.24 15.81 -4.35
CA ALA A 44 0.13 14.36 -4.26
C ALA A 44 -1.18 13.85 -4.89
N THR A 45 -1.09 12.72 -5.59
CA THR A 45 -2.28 12.00 -6.08
C THR A 45 -2.75 11.05 -5.01
N VAL A 46 -4.02 11.17 -4.64
CA VAL A 46 -4.64 10.36 -3.60
C VAL A 46 -5.91 9.70 -4.10
N VAL A 47 -6.18 8.51 -3.57
CA VAL A 47 -7.46 7.82 -3.71
C VAL A 47 -8.16 7.86 -2.36
N VAL A 48 -9.33 8.49 -2.33
CA VAL A 48 -10.13 8.65 -1.11
C VAL A 48 -11.35 7.75 -1.20
N GLN A 49 -11.59 6.97 -0.16
CA GLN A 49 -12.79 6.17 0.03
C GLN A 49 -13.57 6.74 1.22
N GLY A 50 -14.89 6.83 1.07
CA GLY A 50 -15.74 7.44 2.08
C GLY A 50 -17.17 7.61 1.58
N SER A 51 -17.95 8.36 2.35
CA SER A 51 -19.35 8.65 2.05
C SER A 51 -19.56 10.15 1.84
N THR A 52 -20.33 10.50 0.82
CA THR A 52 -20.74 11.88 0.57
C THR A 52 -21.86 12.27 1.54
N GLY A 53 -21.68 13.40 2.22
CA GLY A 53 -22.69 14.04 3.06
C GLY A 53 -23.73 14.80 2.25
N GLN A 54 -24.82 15.19 2.90
CA GLN A 54 -25.90 15.96 2.27
C GLN A 54 -25.48 17.38 1.87
N ASP A 55 -24.40 17.88 2.47
CA ASP A 55 -23.75 19.16 2.19
C ASP A 55 -22.76 19.09 1.01
N GLY A 56 -22.59 17.89 0.41
CA GLY A 56 -21.63 17.66 -0.66
C GLY A 56 -20.19 17.45 -0.18
N ALA A 57 -19.93 17.48 1.13
CA ALA A 57 -18.63 17.12 1.69
C ALA A 57 -18.45 15.59 1.65
N LEU A 58 -17.20 15.12 1.61
CA LEU A 58 -16.88 13.70 1.67
C LEU A 58 -16.24 13.36 3.02
N THR A 59 -16.90 12.51 3.80
CA THR A 59 -16.35 11.94 5.04
C THR A 59 -15.51 10.72 4.67
N ALA A 60 -14.19 10.90 4.67
CA ALA A 60 -13.25 9.84 4.32
C ALA A 60 -13.16 8.77 5.43
N THR A 61 -13.16 7.49 5.03
CA THR A 61 -12.82 6.34 5.88
C THR A 61 -11.42 5.81 5.58
N SER A 62 -10.88 6.10 4.39
CA SER A 62 -9.51 5.78 4.00
C SER A 62 -8.98 6.76 2.97
N VAL A 63 -7.71 7.17 3.12
CA VAL A 63 -6.97 7.98 2.16
C VAL A 63 -5.68 7.22 1.84
N ASN A 64 -5.45 6.92 0.56
CA ASN A 64 -4.24 6.25 0.11
C ASN A 64 -3.51 7.18 -0.86
N GLU A 65 -2.24 7.47 -0.58
CA GLU A 65 -1.36 8.18 -1.49
C GLU A 65 -0.81 7.21 -2.54
N GLY A 66 -0.89 7.59 -3.81
CA GLY A 66 -0.35 6.82 -4.92
C GLY A 66 -1.20 6.90 -6.18
N SER A 67 -0.58 6.60 -7.32
CA SER A 67 -1.29 6.45 -8.58
C SER A 67 -2.13 5.18 -8.53
N GLY A 68 -3.44 5.32 -8.33
CA GLY A 68 -4.40 4.23 -8.53
C GLY A 68 -4.43 3.82 -10.00
N ARG A 69 -3.45 3.03 -10.45
CA ARG A 69 -3.37 2.39 -11.78
C ARG A 69 -2.64 1.06 -11.70
#